data_AF-F5S8M7-F1
#
_entry.id   AF-F5S8M7-F1
#
_cell.length_a   1.000
_cell.length_b   1.000
_cell.length_c   1.000
_cell.angle_alpha   90.00
_cell.angle_beta   90.00
_cell.angle_gamma   90.00
#
_symmetry.space_group_name_H-M   'P 1'
#
loop_
_entity.id
_entity.type
_entity.pdbx_description
1 polymer ?
#
loop_
_entity_poly.entity_id
_entity_poly.type
_entity_poly.pdbx_seq_one_letter_code
_entity_poly.pdbx_strand_id
1 'polypeptide(L)'
;MAWLREILNKQPNIEVTEQGIVNRSMYQYNQLIEWQDINAFELRHYGQYMIIVHTKQPEKYLVQLKAMPHFIAYLNKMTCGQTIFLVLAGYDERTATIFMDYLQEQLTQFQAA
;
A
#
# COMPACT_ATOMS: atom_id res chain seq x y z
N MET A 1 -0.24 19.97 4.63
CA MET A 1 -0.18 20.16 3.16
C MET A 1 1.23 20.21 2.60
N ALA A 2 2.16 21.04 3.10
CA ALA A 2 3.56 21.05 2.61
C ALA A 2 4.27 19.69 2.81
N TRP A 3 4.06 19.05 3.96
CA TRP A 3 4.60 17.73 4.27
C TRP A 3 4.01 16.60 3.39
N LEU A 4 2.73 16.68 3.04
CA LEU A 4 2.07 15.69 2.16
C LEU A 4 2.65 15.78 0.74
N ARG A 5 2.89 17.00 0.25
CA ARG A 5 3.62 17.20 -1.02
C ARG A 5 5.04 16.65 -0.96
N GLU A 6 5.73 16.77 0.16
CA GLU A 6 7.08 16.22 0.33
C GLU A 6 7.09 14.68 0.26
N ILE A 7 6.09 14.03 0.87
CA ILE A 7 5.90 12.56 0.80
C ILE A 7 5.57 12.12 -0.63
N LEU A 8 4.57 12.76 -1.26
CA LEU A 8 4.14 12.42 -2.62
C LEU A 8 5.22 12.73 -3.68
N ASN A 9 6.05 13.76 -3.46
CA ASN A 9 7.19 14.07 -4.33
C ASN A 9 8.33 13.03 -4.24
N LYS A 10 8.55 12.43 -3.05
CA LYS A 10 9.55 11.36 -2.88
C LYS A 10 9.09 10.04 -3.50
N GLN A 11 7.78 9.83 -3.64
CA GLN A 11 7.17 8.60 -4.14
C GLN A 11 6.06 8.93 -5.13
N PRO A 12 6.41 9.47 -6.33
CA PRO A 12 5.45 9.96 -7.34
C PRO A 12 4.57 8.85 -7.93
N ASN A 13 4.86 7.63 -7.53
CA ASN A 13 4.26 6.42 -8.01
C ASN A 13 3.09 5.96 -7.15
N ILE A 14 2.78 6.61 -6.03
CA ILE A 14 1.60 6.28 -5.23
C ILE A 14 0.67 7.47 -5.18
N GLU A 15 -0.58 7.23 -5.51
CA GLU A 15 -1.64 8.22 -5.51
C GLU A 15 -2.79 7.71 -4.66
N VAL A 16 -3.37 8.61 -3.87
CA VAL A 16 -4.51 8.32 -3.00
C VAL A 16 -5.70 9.07 -3.60
N THR A 17 -6.70 8.33 -4.08
CA THR A 17 -7.88 8.86 -4.80
C THR A 17 -9.16 8.58 -4.01
N GLU A 18 -10.28 9.10 -4.51
CA GLU A 18 -11.61 8.81 -3.96
C GLU A 18 -11.98 7.33 -4.01
N GLN A 19 -11.46 6.59 -5.00
CA GLN A 19 -11.76 5.17 -5.19
C GLN A 19 -10.85 4.27 -4.35
N GLY A 20 -9.63 4.72 -4.03
CA GLY A 20 -8.64 3.87 -3.38
C GLY A 20 -7.21 4.36 -3.47
N ILE A 21 -6.28 3.42 -3.39
CA ILE A 21 -4.84 3.68 -3.51
C ILE A 21 -4.38 3.15 -4.87
N VAL A 22 -3.80 4.03 -5.70
CA VAL A 22 -3.22 3.66 -6.99
C VAL A 22 -1.71 3.52 -6.84
N ASN A 23 -1.20 2.33 -7.16
CA ASN A 23 0.23 2.09 -7.32
C ASN A 23 0.63 2.14 -8.80
N ARG A 24 1.49 3.09 -9.13
CA ARG A 24 2.11 3.32 -10.44
C ARG A 24 3.59 2.90 -10.46
N SER A 25 4.15 2.41 -9.34
CA SER A 25 5.58 2.01 -9.27
C SER A 25 5.84 0.73 -10.07
N MET A 26 4.80 -0.06 -10.27
CA MET A 26 4.77 -1.17 -11.20
C MET A 26 4.31 -0.64 -12.56
N TYR A 27 5.22 -0.02 -13.31
CA TYR A 27 5.00 0.64 -14.62
C TYR A 27 4.25 -0.18 -15.70
N GLN A 28 3.91 -1.45 -15.45
CA GLN A 28 3.11 -2.30 -16.34
C GLN A 28 1.69 -2.58 -15.83
N TYR A 29 1.35 -2.22 -14.59
CA TYR A 29 0.05 -2.49 -13.97
C TYR A 29 -0.35 -1.32 -13.06
N ASN A 30 -1.25 -0.46 -13.54
CA ASN A 30 -1.95 0.50 -12.66
C ASN A 30 -2.82 -0.31 -11.69
N GLN A 31 -2.34 -0.46 -10.47
CA GLN A 31 -3.04 -1.24 -9.46
C GLN A 31 -3.80 -0.31 -8.54
N LEU A 32 -5.10 -0.14 -8.82
CA LEU A 32 -6.05 0.45 -7.89
C LEU A 32 -6.43 -0.58 -6.85
N ILE A 33 -6.17 -0.28 -5.58
CA ILE A 33 -6.69 -0.99 -4.43
C ILE A 33 -7.86 -0.18 -3.89
N GLU A 34 -9.07 -0.68 -4.08
CA GLU A 34 -10.27 0.05 -3.69
C GLU A 34 -10.42 0.12 -2.17
N TRP A 35 -10.87 1.28 -1.65
CA TRP A 35 -11.07 1.48 -0.21
C TRP A 35 -11.99 0.45 0.42
N GLN A 36 -13.05 0.05 -0.29
CA GLN A 36 -14.02 -0.94 0.17
C GLN A 36 -13.40 -2.32 0.48
N ASP A 37 -12.28 -2.62 -0.18
CA ASP A 37 -11.60 -3.89 -0.02
C ASP A 37 -10.44 -3.82 0.99
N ILE A 38 -10.09 -2.64 1.51
CA ILE A 38 -9.00 -2.46 2.47
C ILE A 38 -9.53 -2.68 3.89
N ASN A 39 -8.79 -3.50 4.65
CA ASN A 39 -9.06 -3.75 6.07
C ASN A 39 -8.23 -2.87 6.99
N ALA A 40 -6.94 -2.82 6.71
CA ALA A 40 -5.96 -2.24 7.58
C ALA A 40 -4.67 -1.96 6.82
N PHE A 41 -3.83 -1.14 7.46
CA PHE A 41 -2.46 -0.93 7.05
C PHE A 41 -1.53 -1.41 8.15
N GLU A 42 -0.31 -1.77 7.78
CA GLU A 42 0.72 -2.20 8.72
C GLU A 42 2.08 -1.69 8.28
N LEU A 43 2.86 -1.10 9.20
CA LEU A 43 4.22 -0.64 8.92
C LEU A 43 5.22 -1.73 9.33
N ARG A 44 6.10 -2.14 8.42
CA ARG A 44 7.18 -3.12 8.68
C ARG A 44 8.52 -2.61 8.17
N HIS A 45 9.60 -3.13 8.76
CA HIS A 45 10.97 -2.83 8.35
C HIS A 45 11.69 -4.10 7.90
N TYR A 46 12.10 -4.13 6.63
CA TYR A 46 12.89 -5.22 6.05
C TYR A 46 14.01 -4.63 5.19
N GLY A 47 15.04 -4.09 5.84
CA GLY A 47 16.11 -3.32 5.19
C GLY A 47 15.69 -1.91 4.71
N GLN A 48 14.39 -1.69 4.56
CA GLN A 48 13.71 -0.43 4.32
C GLN A 48 12.32 -0.46 4.97
N TYR A 49 11.77 0.71 5.28
CA TYR A 49 10.38 0.82 5.77
C TYR A 49 9.40 0.56 4.64
N MET A 50 8.41 -0.28 4.93
CA MET A 50 7.37 -0.72 4.00
C MET A 50 6.00 -0.64 4.67
N ILE A 51 5.04 0.00 4.03
CA ILE A 51 3.63 -0.07 4.43
C ILE A 51 2.98 -1.21 3.65
N ILE A 52 2.41 -2.14 4.41
CA ILE A 52 1.64 -3.30 3.97
C ILE A 52 0.16 -2.93 3.98
N VAL A 53 -0.52 -3.19 2.87
CA VAL A 53 -1.97 -3.03 2.74
C VAL A 53 -2.63 -4.40 2.88
N HIS A 54 -3.55 -4.52 3.84
CA HIS A 54 -4.35 -5.73 4.08
C HIS A 54 -5.70 -5.61 3.40
N THR A 55 -6.12 -6.64 2.65
CA THR A 55 -7.38 -6.64 1.89
C THR A 55 -8.32 -7.80 2.25
N LYS A 56 -9.64 -7.56 2.14
CA LYS A 56 -10.70 -8.58 2.21
C LYS A 56 -10.76 -9.46 0.97
N GLN A 57 -10.27 -8.96 -0.17
CA GLN A 57 -10.35 -9.64 -1.46
C GLN A 57 -8.96 -9.93 -2.05
N PRO A 58 -8.13 -10.77 -1.39
CA PRO A 58 -6.81 -11.17 -1.86
C PRO A 58 -6.71 -11.49 -3.34
N GLU A 59 -7.64 -12.31 -3.83
CA GLU A 59 -7.54 -12.98 -5.11
C GLU A 59 -7.81 -12.04 -6.28
N LYS A 60 -8.75 -11.09 -6.11
CA LYS A 60 -9.05 -9.97 -7.05
C LYS A 60 -7.78 -9.25 -7.51
N TYR A 61 -6.86 -9.23 -6.58
CA TYR A 61 -5.73 -8.35 -6.48
C TYR A 61 -4.45 -9.12 -6.86
N LEU A 62 -4.29 -10.36 -6.39
CA LEU A 62 -3.20 -11.26 -6.79
C LEU A 62 -3.20 -11.58 -8.30
N VAL A 63 -4.37 -11.66 -8.94
CA VAL A 63 -4.49 -11.91 -10.40
C VAL A 63 -3.86 -10.80 -11.24
N GLN A 64 -3.75 -9.59 -10.70
CA GLN A 64 -3.12 -8.46 -11.38
C GLN A 64 -1.58 -8.51 -11.30
N LEU A 65 -1.03 -9.30 -10.37
CA LEU A 65 0.40 -9.36 -10.05
C LEU A 65 1.13 -10.53 -10.75
N LYS A 66 0.58 -11.03 -11.87
CA LYS A 66 1.10 -12.19 -12.63
C LYS A 66 2.61 -12.16 -12.97
N ALA A 67 3.28 -11.02 -12.83
CA ALA A 67 4.72 -10.84 -13.06
C ALA A 67 5.62 -10.88 -11.80
N MET A 68 5.10 -10.95 -10.55
CA MET A 68 5.92 -10.93 -9.32
C MET A 68 5.66 -12.07 -8.31
N PRO A 69 5.57 -13.34 -8.74
CA PRO A 69 5.20 -14.45 -7.86
C PRO A 69 6.18 -14.67 -6.69
N HIS A 70 7.50 -14.45 -6.87
CA HIS A 70 8.48 -14.78 -5.83
C HIS A 70 8.52 -13.76 -4.67
N PHE A 71 8.40 -12.46 -4.97
CA PHE A 71 8.42 -11.42 -3.93
C PHE A 71 7.15 -11.46 -3.08
N ILE A 72 5.99 -11.65 -3.73
CA ILE A 72 4.70 -11.76 -3.05
C ILE A 72 4.62 -13.07 -2.25
N ALA A 73 5.11 -14.20 -2.78
CA ALA A 73 5.17 -15.44 -2.02
C ALA A 73 6.07 -15.33 -0.78
N TYR A 74 7.21 -14.64 -0.89
CA TYR A 74 8.09 -14.34 0.25
C TYR A 74 7.35 -13.50 1.31
N LEU A 75 6.71 -12.42 0.87
CA LEU A 75 5.96 -11.53 1.74
C LEU A 75 4.76 -12.23 2.41
N ASN A 76 3.96 -12.99 1.66
CA ASN A 76 2.83 -13.78 2.19
C ASN A 76 3.31 -14.85 3.20
N LYS A 77 4.46 -15.49 2.95
CA LYS A 77 5.08 -16.42 3.91
C LYS A 77 5.49 -15.70 5.21
N MET A 78 5.95 -14.46 5.12
CA MET A 78 6.38 -13.64 6.25
C MET A 78 5.21 -13.09 7.08
N THR A 79 4.00 -13.00 6.49
CA THR A 79 2.77 -12.52 7.15
C THR A 79 1.74 -13.63 7.39
N CYS A 80 2.20 -14.89 7.47
CA CYS A 80 1.36 -16.05 7.79
C CYS A 80 0.13 -16.21 6.85
N GLY A 81 0.23 -15.81 5.59
CA GLY A 81 -0.84 -15.94 4.59
C GLY A 81 -1.86 -14.79 4.59
N GLN A 82 -1.67 -13.74 5.40
CA GLN A 82 -2.45 -12.51 5.24
C GLN A 82 -2.03 -11.82 3.94
N THR A 83 -3.01 -11.44 3.12
CA THR A 83 -2.69 -10.99 1.76
C THR A 83 -2.14 -9.58 1.77
N ILE A 84 -0.84 -9.51 1.51
CA ILE A 84 -0.09 -8.28 1.33
C ILE A 84 -0.34 -7.80 -0.08
N PHE A 85 -0.75 -6.55 -0.21
CA PHE A 85 -1.12 -6.04 -1.52
C PHE A 85 -0.29 -4.88 -2.04
N LEU A 86 0.44 -4.18 -1.17
CA LEU A 86 1.30 -3.11 -1.61
C LEU A 86 2.52 -3.04 -0.71
N VAL A 87 3.66 -2.78 -1.33
CA VAL A 87 4.90 -2.44 -0.65
C VAL A 87 5.22 -1.00 -1.03
N LEU A 88 4.94 -0.11 -0.09
CA LEU A 88 5.40 1.28 -0.16
C LEU A 88 6.85 1.28 0.35
N ALA A 89 7.81 0.98 -0.53
CA ALA A 89 9.24 0.86 -0.19
C ALA A 89 10.02 2.16 -0.43
N GLY A 90 11.17 2.32 0.23
CA GLY A 90 12.10 3.44 0.00
C GLY A 90 11.85 4.67 0.87
N TYR A 91 11.11 4.52 1.97
CA TYR A 91 10.88 5.58 2.94
C TYR A 91 11.91 5.52 4.07
N ASP A 92 12.35 6.68 4.55
CA ASP A 92 12.86 6.77 5.92
C ASP A 92 11.71 6.57 6.93
N GLU A 93 12.04 6.23 8.16
CA GLU A 93 11.07 5.91 9.22
C GLU A 93 10.00 6.99 9.40
N ARG A 94 10.42 8.25 9.41
CA ARG A 94 9.55 9.40 9.62
C ARG A 94 8.55 9.52 8.48
N THR A 95 9.03 9.43 7.24
CA THR A 95 8.18 9.56 6.05
C THR A 95 7.19 8.39 5.98
N ALA A 96 7.62 7.19 6.32
CA ALA A 96 6.74 6.01 6.37
C ALA A 96 5.65 6.14 7.45
N THR A 97 6.01 6.61 8.64
CA THR A 97 5.05 6.80 9.75
C THR A 97 4.01 7.84 9.40
N ILE A 98 4.42 9.00 8.89
CA ILE A 98 3.48 10.06 8.51
C ILE A 98 2.55 9.60 7.38
N PHE A 99 3.06 8.86 6.40
CA PHE A 99 2.24 8.37 5.31
C PHE A 99 1.26 7.28 5.77
N MET A 100 1.68 6.42 6.71
CA MET A 100 0.83 5.45 7.36
C MET A 100 -0.34 6.11 8.08
N ASP A 101 -0.09 7.16 8.88
CA ASP A 101 -1.13 7.92 9.58
C ASP A 101 -2.14 8.52 8.60
N TYR A 102 -1.65 9.10 7.50
CA TYR A 102 -2.50 9.63 6.43
C TYR A 102 -3.40 8.55 5.81
N LEU A 103 -2.85 7.38 5.46
CA LEU A 103 -3.64 6.29 4.90
C LEU A 103 -4.70 5.78 5.87
N GLN A 104 -4.38 5.69 7.17
CA GLN A 104 -5.33 5.33 8.21
C GLN A 104 -6.46 6.35 8.34
N GLU A 105 -6.14 7.64 8.29
CA GLU A 105 -7.14 8.72 8.30
C GLU A 105 -8.11 8.58 7.12
N GLN A 106 -7.57 8.37 5.90
CA GLN A 106 -8.39 8.19 4.70
C GLN A 106 -9.31 6.97 4.78
N LEU A 107 -8.80 5.84 5.28
CA LEU A 107 -9.62 4.64 5.48
C LEU A 107 -10.72 4.88 6.51
N THR A 108 -10.43 5.59 7.60
CA THR A 108 -11.41 5.94 8.63
C THR A 108 -12.51 6.83 8.06
N GLN A 109 -12.14 7.85 7.26
CA GLN A 109 -13.10 8.73 6.59
C GLN A 109 -14.00 7.96 5.64
N PHE A 110 -13.43 7.05 4.84
CA PHE A 110 -14.20 6.18 3.94
C PHE A 110 -15.18 5.27 4.70
N GLN A 111 -14.75 4.67 5.81
CA GLN A 111 -15.59 3.76 6.60
C GLN A 111 -16.71 4.48 7.38
N ALA A 112 -16.58 5.79 7.58
CA ALA A 112 -17.57 6.62 8.27
C ALA A 112 -18.63 7.21 7.32
N ALA A 113 -18.41 7.17 6.00
CA ALA A 113 -19.32 7.64 4.96
C ALA A 113 -20.32 6.56 4.53
#